data_AF-A0A941HTJ0-F1
#
_entry.id   AF-A0A941HTJ0-F1
#
_cell.length_a   1.000
_cell.length_b   1.000
_cell.length_c   1.000
_cell.angle_alpha   90.00
_cell.angle_beta   90.00
_cell.angle_gamma   90.00
#
_symmetry.space_group_name_H-M   'P 1'
#
loop_
_entity.id
_entity.type
_entity.pdbx_description
1 polymer ?
#
loop_
_entity_poly.entity_id
_entity_poly.type
_entity_poly.pdbx_seq_one_letter_code
_entity_poly.pdbx_strand_id
1 'polypeptide(L)' 'MIWIKAQNGESLLQVNQLLMKGKKIEGIIHWHPMQKWSEIVGKYESAERAQEVLDDIFCTMEESKGHFVTYTMPAQ' A
#
# COMPACT_ATOMS: atom_id res chain seq x y z
N MET A 1 9.03 6.84 5.46
CA MET A 1 8.67 6.92 4.02
C MET A 1 8.47 5.50 3.52
N ILE A 2 7.35 5.19 2.88
CA ILE A 2 7.04 3.83 2.41
C ILE A 2 7.09 3.80 0.89
N TRP A 3 7.83 2.84 0.36
CA TRP A 3 7.86 2.48 -1.04
C TRP A 3 7.09 1.18 -1.21
N ILE A 4 6.00 1.22 -1.96
CA ILE A 4 5.17 0.06 -2.27
C ILE A 4 5.45 -0.34 -3.71
N LYS A 5 5.92 -1.56 -3.90
CA LYS A 5 5.91 -2.20 -5.22
C LYS A 5 4.51 -2.77 -5.44
N ALA A 6 3.81 -2.24 -6.43
CA ALA A 6 2.46 -2.65 -6.76
C ALA A 6 2.47 -4.09 -7.29
N GLN A 7 1.33 -4.76 -7.12
CA GLN A 7 1.13 -6.16 -7.48
C GLN A 7 1.26 -6.42 -8.99
N ASN A 8 1.06 -5.38 -9.82
CA ASN A 8 1.30 -5.46 -11.27
C ASN A 8 2.79 -5.66 -11.63
N GLY A 9 3.71 -5.48 -10.67
CA GLY A 9 5.16 -5.63 -10.88
C GLY A 9 5.81 -4.48 -11.66
N GLU A 10 5.01 -3.59 -12.24
CA GLU A 10 5.44 -2.50 -13.13
C GLU A 10 5.53 -1.15 -12.41
N SER A 11 4.83 -0.97 -11.29
CA SER A 11 4.83 0.30 -10.52
C SER A 11 5.57 0.16 -9.18
N LEU A 12 6.52 1.06 -8.93
CA LEU A 12 7.07 1.32 -7.61
C LEU A 12 6.64 2.73 -7.18
N LEU A 13 5.87 2.82 -6.10
CA LEU A 13 5.25 4.06 -5.68
C LEU A 13 5.70 4.44 -4.28
N GLN A 14 6.10 5.69 -4.11
CA GLN A 14 6.21 6.27 -2.77
C GLN A 14 4.80 6.65 -2.30
N VAL A 15 4.32 5.99 -1.26
CA VAL A 15 2.99 6.26 -0.69
C VAL A 15 3.14 6.97 0.65
N ASN A 16 2.29 7.98 0.87
CA ASN A 16 2.18 8.67 2.14
C ASN A 16 1.11 8.03 3.03
N GLN A 17 0.09 7.43 2.42
CA GLN A 17 -0.99 6.75 3.12
C GLN A 17 -1.49 5.56 2.31
N LEU A 18 -1.83 4.47 2.99
CA LEU A 18 -2.50 3.31 2.41
C LEU A 18 -3.95 3.29 2.88
N LEU A 19 -4.87 3.00 1.97
CA LEU A 19 -6.30 2.91 2.25
C LEU A 19 -6.85 1.59 1.71
N MET A 20 -7.50 0.82 2.56
CA MET A 20 -8.26 -0.35 2.11
C MET A 20 -9.66 0.07 1.65
N LYS A 21 -10.05 -0.35 0.45
CA LYS A 21 -11.40 -0.25 -0.10
C LYS A 21 -11.94 -1.64 -0.44
N GLY A 22 -12.51 -2.29 0.56
CA GLY A 22 -13.00 -3.67 0.45
C GLY A 22 -11.84 -4.62 0.12
N LYS A 23 -11.82 -5.16 -1.10
CA LYS A 23 -10.77 -6.09 -1.58
C LYS A 23 -9.57 -5.43 -2.26
N LYS A 24 -9.48 -4.09 -2.23
CA LYS A 24 -8.42 -3.32 -2.89
C LYS A 24 -7.65 -2.52 -1.86
N ILE A 25 -6.35 -2.35 -2.08
CA ILE A 25 -5.50 -1.43 -1.34
C ILE A 25 -5.09 -0.32 -2.29
N GLU A 26 -5.36 0.93 -1.91
CA GLU A 26 -4.97 2.14 -2.61
C GLU A 26 -3.81 2.82 -1.89
N GLY A 27 -2.75 3.14 -2.62
CA GLY A 27 -1.66 3.98 -2.17
C GLY A 27 -1.94 5.44 -2.53
N ILE A 28 -2.06 6.31 -1.54
CA ILE A 28 -2.16 7.75 -1.71
C ILE A 28 -0.74 8.30 -1.79
N ILE A 29 -0.36 8.71 -3.00
CA ILE A 29 0.97 9.27 -3.30
C ILE A 29 0.99 10.73 -2.87
N HIS A 30 -0.04 11.49 -3.24
CA HIS A 30 -0.12 12.92 -2.93
C HIS A 30 -1.54 13.37 -2.65
N TRP A 31 -1.70 14.18 -1.61
CA TRP A 31 -2.97 14.80 -1.24
C TRP A 31 -2.86 16.32 -1.44
N HIS A 32 -3.44 16.83 -2.52
CA HIS A 32 -3.69 18.26 -2.68
C HIS A 32 -5.19 18.56 -2.48
N PRO A 33 -5.55 19.73 -1.93
CA PRO A 33 -6.95 20.10 -1.67
C PRO A 33 -7.84 20.09 -2.91
N MET A 34 -7.26 20.18 -4.12
CA MET A 34 -7.98 20.10 -5.39
C MET A 34 -7.80 18.77 -6.12
N GLN A 35 -6.77 17.97 -5.80
CA GLN A 35 -6.45 16.73 -6.52
C GLN A 35 -5.82 15.69 -5.59
N LYS A 36 -6.46 14.53 -5.50
CA LYS A 36 -5.95 13.35 -4.80
C LYS A 36 -5.28 12.43 -5.83
N TRP A 37 -3.98 12.24 -5.72
CA TRP A 37 -3.27 11.22 -6.51
C TRP A 37 -3.21 9.93 -5.70
N SER A 38 -4.00 8.95 -6.12
CA SER A 38 -3.98 7.61 -5.56
C SER A 38 -3.94 6.56 -6.66
N GLU A 39 -3.18 5.50 -6.44
CA GLU A 39 -3.07 4.35 -7.34
C GLU A 39 -3.42 3.07 -6.60
N ILE A 40 -4.01 2.11 -7.30
CA ILE A 40 -4.31 0.80 -6.72
C ILE A 40 -3.00 0.00 -6.71
N VAL A 41 -2.52 -0.29 -5.50
CA VAL A 41 -1.26 -1.01 -5.28
C VAL A 41 -1.46 -2.52 -5.19
N GLY A 42 -2.65 -2.94 -4.73
CA GLY A 42 -2.98 -4.36 -4.61
C GLY A 42 -4.48 -4.61 -4.71
N LYS A 43 -4.84 -5.76 -5.28
CA LYS A 43 -6.22 -6.23 -5.38
C LYS A 43 -6.26 -7.72 -5.03
N TYR A 44 -7.07 -8.05 -4.04
CA TYR A 44 -7.17 -9.39 -3.49
C TYR A 44 -8.54 -10.00 -3.81
N GLU A 45 -8.64 -11.32 -3.62
CA GLU A 45 -9.89 -12.06 -3.77
C GLU A 45 -10.94 -11.67 -2.71
N SER A 46 -10.49 -11.46 -1.47
CA SER A 46 -11.32 -11.23 -0.29
C SER A 46 -10.87 -9.99 0.48
N ALA A 47 -11.81 -9.38 1.21
CA ALA A 47 -11.50 -8.24 2.09
C ALA A 47 -10.60 -8.66 3.26
N GLU A 48 -10.75 -9.89 3.76
CA GLU A 48 -9.89 -10.47 4.80
C GLU A 48 -8.43 -10.51 4.34
N ARG A 49 -8.18 -11.01 3.11
CA ARG A 49 -6.83 -11.03 2.53
C ARG A 49 -6.24 -9.63 2.36
N ALA A 50 -7.05 -8.66 1.93
CA ALA A 50 -6.61 -7.28 1.83
C ALA A 50 -6.26 -6.68 3.22
N GLN A 51 -7.01 -7.05 4.25
CA GLN A 51 -6.75 -6.62 5.62
C GLN A 51 -5.47 -7.25 6.18
N GLU A 52 -5.25 -8.54 5.97
CA GLU A 52 -4.01 -9.23 6.37
C GLU A 52 -2.77 -8.55 5.78
N VAL A 53 -2.82 -8.19 4.50
CA VAL A 53 -1.70 -7.50 3.85
C VAL A 53 -1.49 -6.10 4.42
N LEU A 54 -2.58 -5.39 4.75
CA LEU A 54 -2.46 -4.07 5.37
C LEU A 54 -1.81 -4.17 6.76
N ASP A 55 -2.16 -5.21 7.52
CA ASP A 55 -1.60 -5.50 8.84
C ASP A 55 -0.11 -5.87 8.75
N ASP A 56 0.25 -6.69 7.76
CA ASP A 56 1.64 -7.07 7.48
C ASP A 56 2.51 -5.86 7.11
N ILE A 57 1.98 -4.92 6.31
CA ILE A 57 2.64 -3.64 6.04
C ILE A 57 2.84 -2.85 7.34
N PHE A 58 1.83 -2.79 8.19
CA PHE A 58 1.90 -2.08 9.46
C PHE A 58 2.98 -2.68 10.38
N CYS A 59 3.01 -4.00 10.55
CA CYS A 59 4.06 -4.68 11.31
C CYS A 59 5.45 -4.40 10.73
N THR A 60 5.61 -4.49 9.39
CA THR A 60 6.88 -4.19 8.72
C THR A 60 7.33 -2.74 9.00
N MET A 61 6.39 -1.79 9.06
CA MET A 61 6.68 -0.40 9.40
C MET A 61 7.11 -0.22 10.86
N GLU A 62 6.46 -0.92 11.79
CA GLU A 62 6.83 -0.89 13.20
C GLU A 62 8.23 -1.48 13.43
N GLU A 63 8.54 -2.61 12.80
CA GLU A 63 9.86 -3.26 12.86
C GLU A 63 10.96 -2.36 12.28
N SER A 64 10.65 -1.61 11.22
CA SER A 64 11.57 -0.69 10.57
C SER A 64 11.84 0.60 11.36
N LYS A 65 11.19 0.80 12.52
CA LYS A 65 11.36 1.97 13.42
C LYS A 65 11.29 3.33 12.69
N GLY A 66 10.42 3.43 11.67
CA GLY A 66 10.23 4.68 10.91
C GLY A 66 11.29 4.99 9.84
N HIS A 67 12.24 4.09 9.59
CA HIS A 67 13.16 4.20 8.45
C HIS A 67 12.46 3.93 7.12
N PHE A 68 13.14 4.15 5.99
CA PHE A 68 12.61 3.88 4.65
C PHE A 68 12.10 2.43 4.55
N VAL A 69 10.78 2.25 4.49
CA VAL A 69 10.15 0.93 4.39
C VAL A 69 9.93 0.63 2.92
N THR A 70 10.46 -0.47 2.45
CA THR A 70 10.17 -1.00 1.12
C THR A 70 9.31 -2.25 1.29
N TYR A 71 8.14 -2.26 0.66
CA TYR A 71 7.20 -3.36 0.78
C TYR A 71 6.72 -3.79 -0.60
N THR A 72 6.70 -5.09 -0.83
CA THR A 72 6.23 -5.67 -2.10
C THR A 72 4.88 -6.30 -1.88
N MET A 73 3.87 -5.84 -2.63
CA MET A 73 2.52 -6.40 -2.53
C MET A 73 2.56 -7.89 -2.88
N PRO A 74 2.02 -8.77 -2.01
CA PRO A 74 1.99 -10.20 -2.30
C PRO A 74 1.13 -10.51 -3.53
N ALA A 75 1.47 -11.60 -4.20
CA ALA A 75 0.67 -12.12 -5.31
C ALA A 75 -0.76 -12.47 -4.84
N GLN A 76 -1.69 -12.43 -5.79
CA GLN A 76 -3.12 -12.59 -5.53
C GLN A 76 -3.44 -13.96 -4.95
#